data_AF-A0A809YJD3-F1
#
_entry.id   AF-A0A809YJD3-F1
#
_cell.length_a   1.000
_cell.length_b   1.000
_cell.length_c   1.000
_cell.angle_alpha   90.00
_cell.angle_beta   90.00
_cell.angle_gamma   90.00
#
_symmetry.space_group_name_H-M   'P 1'
#
loop_
_entity.id
_entity.type
_entity.pdbx_description
1 polymer ?
#
loop_
_entity_poly.entity_id
_entity_poly.type
_entity_poly.pdbx_seq_one_letter_code
_entity_poly.pdbx_strand_id
1 'polypeptide(L)'
;MMQAPVNTTDARAVAFDLSALPDLSLTPCRRIWLSQREPIWALVDAVDFAWLSESMWNVWHAGNGRGDSWMLYAKRNVGPQRSTVRMHREIMIAADPGRDDAFLAAHVVDHINGQTLDNRRCNLRWATKRDNAISRRTRGTAPTLDTIVRQIMADALAGSRQLEEIPFD
;
A
#
# COMPACT_ATOMS: atom_id res chain seq x y z
N MET A 1 21.50 -23.79 1.17
CA MET A 1 20.05 -24.05 1.32
C MET A 1 19.31 -22.96 0.59
N MET A 2 18.31 -23.34 -0.21
CA MET A 2 17.76 -22.52 -1.28
C MET A 2 16.99 -21.31 -0.74
N GLN A 3 17.43 -20.10 -1.11
CA GLN A 3 16.63 -18.89 -0.93
C GLN A 3 15.45 -18.98 -1.92
N ALA A 4 14.26 -19.27 -1.40
CA ALA A 4 13.03 -19.09 -2.15
C ALA A 4 12.95 -17.61 -2.58
N PRO A 5 12.52 -17.31 -3.81
CA PRO A 5 12.50 -15.93 -4.27
C PRO A 5 11.50 -15.17 -3.40
N VAL A 6 12.01 -14.22 -2.63
CA VAL A 6 11.19 -13.29 -1.86
C VAL A 6 10.52 -12.35 -2.87
N ASN A 7 9.44 -12.85 -3.48
CA ASN A 7 8.63 -12.25 -4.53
C ASN A 7 9.36 -11.94 -5.86
N THR A 8 9.46 -12.93 -6.75
CA THR A 8 9.73 -12.74 -8.21
C THR A 8 8.45 -12.22 -8.91
N THR A 9 8.46 -11.35 -9.92
CA THR A 9 9.52 -11.10 -10.93
C THR A 9 9.61 -9.64 -11.40
N ASP A 10 8.70 -8.73 -10.99
CA ASP A 10 8.64 -7.36 -11.53
C ASP A 10 8.86 -6.25 -10.50
N ALA A 11 9.02 -6.59 -9.23
CA ALA A 11 9.32 -5.61 -8.18
C ALA A 11 10.83 -5.32 -8.10
N ARG A 12 11.19 -4.07 -7.79
CA ARG A 12 12.58 -3.62 -7.61
C ARG A 12 13.33 -4.54 -6.63
N ALA A 13 14.40 -5.18 -7.12
CA ALA A 13 15.27 -5.99 -6.27
C ALA A 13 15.94 -5.13 -5.18
N VAL A 14 16.02 -5.68 -3.97
CA VAL A 14 16.61 -5.05 -2.78
C VAL A 14 17.57 -6.02 -2.10
N ALA A 15 18.64 -5.50 -1.51
CA ALA A 15 19.67 -6.27 -0.80
C ALA A 15 19.51 -6.17 0.72
N PHE A 16 18.26 -6.29 1.21
CA PHE A 16 17.97 -6.30 2.64
C PHE A 16 17.87 -7.75 3.14
N ASP A 17 18.10 -7.99 4.44
CA ASP A 17 17.72 -9.25 5.05
C ASP A 17 16.19 -9.31 5.17
N LEU A 18 15.58 -10.21 4.39
CA LEU A 18 14.13 -10.38 4.31
C LEU A 18 13.67 -11.66 5.04
N SER A 19 14.58 -12.39 5.68
CA SER A 19 14.32 -13.72 6.27
C SER A 19 13.24 -13.71 7.35
N ALA A 20 13.11 -12.60 8.08
CA ALA A 20 12.11 -12.41 9.12
C ALA A 20 10.78 -11.85 8.61
N LEU A 21 10.67 -11.48 7.33
CA LEU A 21 9.43 -10.95 6.79
C LEU A 21 8.46 -12.08 6.44
N PRO A 22 7.17 -11.94 6.80
CA PRO A 22 6.16 -12.90 6.38
C PRO A 22 6.04 -12.92 4.87
N ASP A 23 5.92 -14.13 4.32
CA ASP A 23 5.56 -14.33 2.93
C ASP A 23 4.08 -13.98 2.73
N LEU A 24 3.84 -13.02 1.83
CA LEU A 24 2.51 -12.53 1.51
C LEU A 24 1.92 -13.24 0.29
N SER A 25 2.64 -14.17 -0.35
CA SER A 25 2.23 -14.86 -1.58
C SER A 25 0.86 -15.54 -1.45
N LEU A 26 0.54 -16.07 -0.26
CA LEU A 26 -0.72 -16.72 0.08
C LEU A 26 -1.81 -15.78 0.61
N THR A 27 -1.55 -14.48 0.68
CA THR A 27 -2.53 -13.46 1.10
C THR A 27 -3.07 -12.72 -0.13
N PRO A 28 -4.19 -11.99 -0.02
CA PRO A 28 -4.65 -11.10 -1.10
C PRO A 28 -3.79 -9.84 -1.25
N CYS A 29 -2.68 -9.71 -0.51
CA CYS A 29 -1.86 -8.51 -0.47
C CYS A 29 -0.44 -8.78 -0.99
N ARG A 30 0.25 -7.73 -1.46
CA ARG A 30 1.64 -7.79 -1.92
C ARG A 30 2.43 -6.60 -1.40
N ARG A 31 3.75 -6.77 -1.35
CA ARG A 31 4.73 -5.76 -0.94
C ARG A 31 5.43 -5.17 -2.16
N ILE A 32 5.43 -3.84 -2.28
CA ILE A 32 6.24 -3.11 -3.28
C ILE A 32 7.33 -2.33 -2.55
N TRP A 33 8.60 -2.61 -2.85
CA TRP A 33 9.74 -1.88 -2.29
C TRP A 33 9.90 -0.50 -2.92
N LEU A 34 10.00 0.53 -2.08
CA LEU A 34 10.09 1.93 -2.51
C LEU A 34 11.53 2.48 -2.46
N SER A 35 12.43 1.79 -1.77
CA SER A 35 13.83 2.20 -1.61
C SER A 35 14.76 0.98 -1.64
N GLN A 36 15.98 1.20 -2.15
CA GLN A 36 17.10 0.23 -2.10
C GLN A 36 18.06 0.50 -0.95
N ARG A 37 17.94 1.65 -0.28
CA ARG A 37 18.84 2.08 0.80
C ARG A 37 18.24 1.88 2.17
N GLU A 38 16.92 1.95 2.25
CA GLU A 38 16.14 1.84 3.47
C GLU A 38 15.00 0.84 3.22
N PRO A 39 14.60 0.03 4.22
CA PRO A 39 13.56 -0.98 4.08
C PRO A 39 12.15 -0.38 4.08
N ILE A 40 11.91 0.60 3.18
CA ILE A 40 10.61 1.26 3.02
C ILE A 40 9.85 0.58 1.89
N TRP A 41 8.60 0.21 2.16
CA TRP A 41 7.73 -0.53 1.24
C TRP A 41 6.27 -0.10 1.37
N ALA A 42 5.48 -0.35 0.33
CA ALA A 42 4.03 -0.16 0.32
C ALA A 42 3.32 -1.51 0.31
N LEU A 43 2.20 -1.60 1.03
CA LEU A 43 1.27 -2.72 0.97
C LEU A 43 0.20 -2.40 -0.07
N VAL A 44 -0.08 -3.33 -0.98
CA VAL A 44 -1.09 -3.19 -2.05
C VAL A 44 -1.90 -4.47 -2.15
N ASP A 45 -3.07 -4.42 -2.79
CA ASP A 45 -3.78 -5.64 -3.18
C ASP A 45 -3.02 -6.39 -4.28
N ALA A 46 -3.11 -7.71 -4.28
CA ALA A 46 -2.47 -8.57 -5.27
C ALA A 46 -2.94 -8.28 -6.70
N VAL A 47 -4.21 -7.86 -6.86
CA VAL A 47 -4.76 -7.47 -8.17
C VAL A 47 -4.10 -6.21 -8.73
N ASP A 48 -3.58 -5.34 -7.88
CA ASP A 48 -2.91 -4.10 -8.30
C ASP A 48 -1.41 -4.24 -8.47
N PHE A 49 -0.84 -5.33 -7.95
CA PHE A 49 0.60 -5.49 -7.85
C PHE A 49 1.31 -5.45 -9.20
N ALA A 50 0.80 -6.16 -10.20
CA ALA A 50 1.46 -6.32 -11.50
C ALA A 50 1.70 -4.95 -12.16
N TRP A 51 0.61 -4.20 -12.42
CA TRP A 51 0.70 -2.92 -13.10
C TRP A 51 1.36 -1.82 -12.26
N LEU A 52 1.25 -1.87 -10.92
CA LEU A 52 1.97 -0.94 -10.05
C LEU A 52 3.49 -1.17 -10.07
N SER A 53 3.92 -2.43 -10.20
CA SER A 53 5.34 -2.80 -10.15
C SER A 53 6.11 -2.41 -11.42
N GLU A 54 5.41 -2.23 -12.54
CA GLU A 54 5.98 -1.70 -13.78
C GLU A 54 6.59 -0.29 -13.61
N SER A 55 6.13 0.46 -12.60
CA SER A 55 6.59 1.82 -12.33
C SER A 55 7.60 1.89 -11.19
N MET A 56 8.62 2.74 -11.36
CA MET A 56 9.51 3.09 -10.25
C MET A 56 8.88 4.13 -9.32
N TRP A 57 8.58 3.72 -8.10
CA TRP A 57 8.07 4.59 -7.04
C TRP A 57 9.20 5.15 -6.18
N ASN A 58 8.98 6.35 -5.67
CA ASN A 58 9.86 7.05 -4.73
C ASN A 58 9.09 7.35 -3.44
N VAL A 59 9.82 7.42 -2.32
CA VAL A 59 9.26 7.83 -1.04
C VAL A 59 9.18 9.35 -0.97
N TRP A 60 8.02 9.87 -0.56
CA TRP A 60 7.83 11.26 -0.20
C TRP A 60 7.44 11.38 1.26
N HIS A 61 8.13 12.24 2.00
CA HIS A 61 7.90 12.49 3.42
C HIS A 61 6.98 13.70 3.56
N ALA A 62 5.83 13.53 4.22
CA ALA A 62 5.01 14.68 4.58
C ALA A 62 5.50 15.26 5.92
N GLY A 63 5.89 16.53 5.93
CA GLY A 63 6.39 17.23 7.12
C GLY A 63 7.51 18.22 6.80
N ASN A 64 7.97 18.94 7.81
CA ASN A 64 9.00 19.99 7.66
C ASN A 64 10.43 19.45 7.70
N GLY A 65 10.65 18.13 7.81
CA GLY A 65 11.98 17.53 7.88
C GLY A 65 12.02 16.02 7.63
N ARG A 66 13.21 15.49 7.34
CA ARG A 66 13.46 14.05 7.04
C ARG A 66 13.35 13.11 8.25
N GLY A 67 13.13 13.63 9.46
CA GLY A 67 12.96 12.86 10.70
C GLY A 67 11.54 12.88 11.28
N ASP A 68 10.66 13.72 10.73
CA ASP A 68 9.29 13.95 11.22
C ASP A 68 8.24 13.12 10.47
N SER A 69 8.65 12.13 9.67
CA SER A 69 7.78 11.51 8.67
C SER A 69 6.87 10.43 9.25
N TRP A 70 5.91 10.86 10.07
CA TRP A 70 4.74 10.07 10.43
C TRP A 70 3.85 9.74 9.22
N MET A 71 4.07 10.41 8.08
CA MET A 71 3.46 10.08 6.79
C MET A 71 4.51 9.91 5.70
N LEU A 72 4.55 8.72 5.12
CA LEU A 72 5.33 8.38 3.94
C LEU A 72 4.39 8.02 2.79
N TYR A 73 4.62 8.58 1.62
CA TYR A 73 3.81 8.27 0.44
C TYR A 73 4.68 7.69 -0.67
N ALA A 74 4.18 6.64 -1.31
CA ALA A 74 4.69 6.23 -2.61
C ALA A 74 4.23 7.22 -3.68
N LYS A 75 5.20 7.84 -4.37
CA LYS A 75 4.94 8.75 -5.48
C LYS A 75 5.82 8.46 -6.69
N ARG A 76 5.38 8.91 -7.86
CA ARG A 76 6.21 9.03 -9.07
C ARG A 76 5.91 10.35 -9.75
N ASN A 77 6.79 10.77 -10.64
CA ASN A 77 6.56 11.95 -11.48
C ASN A 77 6.26 11.45 -12.90
N VAL A 78 5.23 12.01 -13.54
CA VAL A 78 4.79 11.62 -14.87
C VAL A 78 4.81 12.82 -15.83
N GLY A 79 5.04 12.53 -17.11
CA GLY A 79 5.02 13.52 -18.19
C GLY A 79 6.20 14.51 -18.19
N PRO A 80 6.29 15.35 -19.24
CA PRO A 80 7.36 16.35 -19.40
C PRO A 80 7.42 17.36 -18.25
N GLN A 81 6.26 17.73 -17.70
CA GLN A 81 6.12 18.70 -16.60
C GLN A 81 6.40 18.07 -15.22
N ARG A 82 6.71 16.76 -15.15
CA ARG A 82 7.00 16.03 -13.92
C ARG A 82 5.89 16.13 -12.87
N SER A 83 4.63 16.09 -13.33
CA SER A 83 3.46 16.08 -12.45
C SER A 83 3.57 14.94 -11.44
N THR A 84 3.40 15.25 -10.16
CA THR A 84 3.48 14.22 -9.11
C THR A 84 2.17 13.45 -9.02
N VAL A 85 2.26 12.13 -9.14
CA VAL A 85 1.16 11.19 -8.88
C VAL A 85 1.50 10.31 -7.68
N ARG A 86 0.49 9.95 -6.90
CA ARG A 86 0.64 9.13 -5.69
C ARG A 86 -0.06 7.79 -5.88
N MET A 87 0.56 6.71 -5.39
CA MET A 87 0.14 5.33 -5.61
C MET A 87 -1.34 5.09 -5.25
N HIS A 88 -1.75 5.44 -4.03
CA HIS A 88 -3.15 5.32 -3.58
C HIS A 88 -4.16 6.00 -4.52
N ARG A 89 -3.79 7.11 -5.18
CA ARG A 89 -4.69 7.80 -6.11
C ARG A 89 -4.81 7.07 -7.44
N GLU A 90 -3.72 6.51 -7.96
CA GLU A 90 -3.77 5.69 -9.17
C GLU A 90 -4.62 4.43 -8.95
N ILE A 91 -4.48 3.78 -7.79
CA ILE A 91 -5.29 2.61 -7.41
C ILE A 91 -6.78 2.95 -7.41
N MET A 92 -7.18 4.05 -6.79
CA MET A 92 -8.60 4.43 -6.74
C MET A 92 -9.16 4.85 -8.09
N ILE A 93 -8.36 5.49 -8.95
CA ILE A 93 -8.78 5.81 -10.33
C ILE A 93 -8.96 4.51 -11.14
N ALA A 94 -8.02 3.57 -11.03
CA ALA A 94 -8.11 2.28 -11.71
C ALA A 94 -9.29 1.43 -11.20
N ALA A 95 -9.59 1.50 -9.90
CA ALA A 95 -10.69 0.77 -9.27
C ALA A 95 -12.07 1.40 -9.54
N ASP A 96 -12.13 2.69 -9.90
CA ASP A 96 -13.37 3.44 -10.15
C ASP A 96 -13.22 4.34 -11.41
N PRO A 97 -13.12 3.74 -12.61
CA PRO A 97 -12.80 4.46 -13.85
C PRO A 97 -13.95 5.36 -14.35
N GLY A 98 -15.12 5.31 -13.73
CA GLY A 98 -16.31 6.09 -14.12
C GLY A 98 -16.35 7.52 -13.58
N ARG A 99 -15.32 7.96 -12.85
CA ARG A 99 -15.26 9.32 -12.28
C ARG A 99 -14.79 10.34 -13.31
N ASP A 100 -15.53 11.43 -13.44
CA ASP A 100 -15.18 12.54 -14.31
C ASP A 100 -14.10 13.45 -13.68
N ASP A 101 -13.52 14.32 -14.52
CA ASP A 101 -12.47 15.25 -14.09
C ASP A 101 -12.92 16.20 -12.98
N ALA A 102 -14.21 16.59 -12.98
CA ALA A 102 -14.79 17.44 -11.96
C ALA A 102 -14.78 16.74 -10.58
N PHE A 103 -15.21 15.49 -10.53
CA PHE A 103 -15.15 14.66 -9.33
C PHE A 103 -13.70 14.48 -8.86
N LEU A 104 -12.80 14.11 -9.77
CA LEU A 104 -11.39 13.91 -9.44
C LEU A 104 -10.74 15.19 -8.91
N ALA A 105 -11.08 16.37 -9.44
CA ALA A 105 -10.56 17.65 -8.96
C ALA A 105 -11.10 18.02 -7.56
N ALA A 106 -12.35 17.66 -7.27
CA ALA A 106 -13.00 17.96 -6.00
C ALA A 106 -12.62 17.00 -4.86
N HIS A 107 -12.22 15.76 -5.20
CA HIS A 107 -11.96 14.69 -4.23
C HIS A 107 -10.47 14.35 -4.09
N VAL A 108 -10.10 14.03 -2.86
CA VAL A 108 -8.83 13.41 -2.49
C VAL A 108 -9.06 11.95 -2.16
N VAL A 109 -7.99 11.16 -2.16
CA VAL A 109 -8.05 9.79 -1.64
C VAL A 109 -7.48 9.80 -0.23
N ASP A 110 -8.27 9.33 0.73
CA ASP A 110 -7.94 9.24 2.14
C ASP A 110 -7.62 7.80 2.54
N HIS A 111 -6.72 7.64 3.51
CA HIS A 111 -6.35 6.37 4.12
C HIS A 111 -7.13 6.18 5.42
N ILE A 112 -8.08 5.26 5.45
CA ILE A 112 -9.01 5.06 6.57
C ILE A 112 -8.26 4.78 7.88
N ASN A 113 -7.23 3.93 7.85
CA ASN A 113 -6.40 3.64 9.02
C ASN A 113 -5.30 4.70 9.28
N GLY A 114 -5.14 5.69 8.41
CA GLY A 114 -4.11 6.73 8.47
C GLY A 114 -2.68 6.28 8.12
N GLN A 115 -2.47 5.00 7.81
CA GLN A 115 -1.19 4.47 7.36
C GLN A 115 -1.04 4.70 5.85
N THR A 116 -0.23 5.69 5.47
CA THR A 116 -0.14 6.20 4.10
C THR A 116 0.57 5.27 3.12
N LEU A 117 1.27 4.26 3.63
CA LEU A 117 1.86 3.18 2.82
C LEU A 117 0.98 1.91 2.76
N ASP A 118 -0.16 1.89 3.46
CA ASP A 118 -1.19 0.85 3.29
C ASP A 118 -2.14 1.26 2.17
N ASN A 119 -1.79 0.89 0.94
CA ASN A 119 -2.49 1.26 -0.28
C ASN A 119 -3.51 0.20 -0.73
N ARG A 120 -3.89 -0.74 0.13
CA ARG A 120 -4.98 -1.68 -0.16
C ARG A 120 -6.28 -0.92 -0.39
N ARG A 121 -7.05 -1.27 -1.42
CA ARG A 121 -8.32 -0.65 -1.81
C ARG A 121 -9.30 -0.56 -0.64
N CYS A 122 -9.36 -1.59 0.21
CA CYS A 122 -10.23 -1.60 1.39
C CYS A 122 -9.87 -0.54 2.44
N ASN A 123 -8.64 -0.01 2.40
CA ASN A 123 -8.16 1.06 3.27
C ASN A 123 -8.26 2.45 2.61
N LEU A 124 -8.65 2.52 1.34
CA LEU A 124 -8.72 3.77 0.58
C LEU A 124 -10.18 4.21 0.39
N ARG A 125 -10.40 5.53 0.37
CA ARG A 125 -11.71 6.10 0.02
C ARG A 125 -11.57 7.44 -0.67
N TRP A 126 -12.52 7.76 -1.55
CA TRP A 126 -12.71 9.13 -1.99
C TRP A 126 -13.27 9.96 -0.84
N ALA A 127 -12.68 11.13 -0.62
CA ALA A 127 -13.09 12.07 0.41
C ALA A 127 -13.06 13.48 -0.15
N THR A 128 -13.99 14.34 0.30
CA THR A 128 -13.83 15.77 0.07
C THR A 128 -12.67 16.30 0.91
N LYS A 129 -12.13 17.47 0.56
CA LYS A 129 -11.10 18.12 1.37
C LYS A 129 -11.55 18.35 2.82
N ARG A 130 -12.85 18.61 3.03
CA ARG A 130 -13.46 18.79 4.34
C ARG A 130 -13.48 17.49 5.13
N ASP A 131 -13.97 16.41 4.52
CA ASP A 131 -14.09 15.11 5.20
C ASP A 131 -12.72 14.54 5.56
N ASN A 132 -11.73 14.72 4.68
CA ASN A 132 -10.34 14.34 4.92
C ASN A 132 -9.73 15.14 6.08
N ALA A 133 -10.06 16.42 6.22
CA ALA A 133 -9.58 17.23 7.34
C ALA A 133 -10.19 16.77 8.66
N ILE A 134 -11.49 16.45 8.68
CA ILE A 134 -12.21 15.96 9.86
C ILE A 134 -11.71 14.56 10.26
N SER A 135 -11.45 13.69 9.27
CA SER A 135 -11.03 12.31 9.50
C SER A 135 -9.55 12.15 9.83
N ARG A 136 -8.80 13.26 9.92
CA ARG A 136 -7.36 13.20 10.17
C ARG A 136 -7.10 12.61 11.55
N ARG A 137 -6.41 11.48 11.58
CA ARG A 137 -5.98 10.82 12.82
C ARG A 137 -4.91 11.65 13.55
N THR A 138 -4.87 11.50 14.87
CA THR A 138 -3.80 12.05 15.70
C THR A 138 -2.45 11.49 15.25
N ARG A 139 -1.43 12.34 15.19
CA ARG A 139 -0.08 11.97 14.80
C ARG A 139 0.41 10.77 15.64
N GLY A 140 0.99 9.77 14.98
CA GLY A 140 1.55 8.59 15.64
C GLY A 140 0.54 7.51 16.05
N THR A 141 -0.76 7.68 15.75
CA THR A 141 -1.79 6.67 16.09
C THR A 141 -2.10 5.70 14.97
N ALA A 142 -1.54 5.91 13.76
CA ALA A 142 -1.71 4.98 12.66
C ALA A 142 -0.95 3.67 12.95
N PRO A 143 -1.54 2.50 12.66
CA PRO A 143 -0.84 1.23 12.82
C PRO A 143 0.36 1.14 11.85
N THR A 144 1.41 0.43 12.26
CA THR A 144 2.54 0.14 11.37
C THR A 144 2.15 -0.90 10.33
N LEU A 145 2.85 -0.92 9.19
CA LEU A 145 2.64 -1.95 8.17
C LEU A 145 2.86 -3.37 8.71
N ASP A 146 3.82 -3.55 9.61
CA ASP A 146 4.08 -4.85 10.23
C ASP A 146 2.90 -5.34 11.08
N THR A 147 2.28 -4.44 11.87
CA THR A 147 1.08 -4.76 12.64
C THR A 147 -0.08 -5.14 11.72
N ILE A 148 -0.28 -4.37 10.64
CA ILE A 148 -1.32 -4.64 9.65
C ILE A 148 -1.11 -6.01 9.00
N VAL A 149 0.12 -6.31 8.56
CA VAL A 149 0.45 -7.58 7.91
C VAL A 149 0.28 -8.76 8.87
N ARG A 150 0.72 -8.64 10.13
CA ARG A 150 0.50 -9.69 11.13
C ARG A 150 -0.99 -10.02 11.28
N GLN A 151 -1.86 -9.00 11.28
CA GLN A 151 -3.30 -9.22 11.32
C GLN A 151 -3.81 -9.94 10.06
N ILE A 152 -3.42 -9.49 8.87
CA ILE A 152 -3.82 -10.13 7.60
C ILE A 152 -3.41 -11.62 7.58
N MET A 153 -2.19 -11.93 8.03
CA MET A 153 -1.71 -13.32 8.09
C MET A 153 -2.52 -14.14 9.09
N ALA A 154 -2.84 -13.58 10.26
CA ALA A 154 -3.68 -14.25 11.25
C ALA A 154 -5.09 -14.53 10.70
N ASP A 155 -5.69 -13.56 10.02
CA ASP A 155 -7.02 -13.69 9.41
C ASP A 155 -7.02 -14.73 8.29
N ALA A 156 -5.98 -14.76 7.45
CA ALA A 156 -5.83 -15.77 6.39
C ALA A 156 -5.71 -17.19 6.96
N LEU A 157 -4.92 -17.37 8.03
CA LEU A 157 -4.79 -18.65 8.72
C LEU A 157 -6.10 -19.09 9.39
N ALA A 158 -6.82 -18.16 10.02
CA ALA A 158 -8.10 -18.44 10.64
C ALA A 158 -9.17 -18.84 9.60
N GLY A 159 -9.23 -18.13 8.47
CA GLY A 159 -10.13 -18.47 7.37
C GLY A 159 -9.83 -19.84 6.75
N SER A 160 -8.56 -20.21 6.62
CA SER A 160 -8.15 -21.54 6.13
C SER A 160 -8.65 -22.66 7.06
N ARG A 161 -8.55 -22.49 8.38
CA ARG A 161 -9.03 -23.49 9.36
C ARG A 161 -10.54 -23.69 9.30
N GLN A 162 -11.30 -22.62 9.09
CA GLN A 162 -12.76 -22.72 8.97
C GLN A 162 -13.21 -23.53 7.74
N LEU A 163 -12.44 -23.53 6.65
CA LEU A 163 -12.76 -24.31 5.44
C LEU A 163 -12.47 -25.81 5.62
N GLU A 164 -11.48 -26.18 6.42
CA GLU A 164 -11.17 -27.59 6.74
C GLU A 164 -12.26 -28.24 7.59
N GLU A 165 -13.04 -27.46 8.34
CA GLU A 165 -14.11 -27.93 9.23
C GLU A 165 -15.47 -28.08 8.52
N ILE A 166 -15.59 -27.73 7.24
CA ILE A 166 -16.84 -27.91 6.48
C ILE A 166 -16.92 -29.36 6.00
N PRO A 167 -17.89 -30.17 6.48
CA PRO A 167 -18.09 -31.52 5.96
C PRO A 167 -18.48 -31.44 4.49
N PHE A 168 -17.76 -32.15 3.64
CA PHE A 168 -18.20 -32.41 2.27
C PHE A 168 -19.25 -33.52 2.33
N ASP A 169 -20.52 -33.14 2.39
CA ASP A 169 -21.67 -34.05 2.24
C ASP A 169 -21.95 -34.38 0.76
#